data_AF-A0A931PYN2-F1
#
_entry.id   AF-A0A931PYN2-F1
#
_cell.length_a   1.000
_cell.length_b   1.000
_cell.length_c   1.000
_cell.angle_alpha   90.00
_cell.angle_beta   90.00
_cell.angle_gamma   90.00
#
_symmetry.space_group_name_H-M   'P 1'
#
loop_
_entity.id
_entity.type
_entity.pdbx_description
1 polymer ?
#
loop_
_entity_poly.entity_id
_entity_poly.type
_entity_poly.pdbx_seq_one_letter_code
_entity_poly.pdbx_strand_id
1 'polypeptide(L)'
;MKKIFGLFLLMIIGVAVNAQHVISLNNKKQLTINHEEDNSSKELVIKLKAGYPAKALLTIKDMKQAKAWIRTYTVTDEKDNVITELSKSTKANTQQILIQTLLKKLEAGKKYFIYTMAKPSDPKIAASIRVRRYLLCSVTVQ
;
A
#
# COMPACT_ATOMS: atom_id res chain seq x y z
N MET A 1 56.26 11.18 24.61
CA MET A 1 55.38 11.20 23.43
C MET A 1 54.46 9.98 23.47
N LYS A 2 53.30 10.08 24.12
CA LYS A 2 52.29 9.00 24.18
C LYS A 2 51.16 9.39 23.25
N LYS A 3 50.95 8.58 22.21
CA LYS A 3 49.98 8.81 21.14
C LYS A 3 48.57 8.59 21.68
N ILE A 4 47.83 9.68 21.82
CA ILE A 4 46.36 9.72 21.80
C ILE A 4 45.97 10.11 20.36
N PHE A 5 44.79 9.70 19.93
CA PHE A 5 44.14 9.89 18.61
C PHE A 5 44.32 8.71 17.66
N GLY A 6 43.26 8.08 17.12
CA GLY A 6 41.86 8.42 17.19
C GLY A 6 41.01 7.19 16.84
N LEU A 7 40.09 6.91 17.75
CA LEU A 7 38.96 6.01 17.60
C LEU A 7 38.03 6.60 16.52
N PHE A 8 38.04 6.06 15.31
CA PHE A 8 37.04 6.39 14.29
C PHE A 8 36.73 5.16 13.44
N LEU A 9 36.30 4.08 14.11
CA LEU A 9 35.63 3.00 13.43
C LEU A 9 34.18 3.46 13.20
N LEU A 10 33.96 4.01 12.00
CA LEU A 10 32.66 4.40 11.46
C LEU A 10 31.60 3.35 11.86
N MET A 11 30.68 3.74 12.74
CA MET A 11 29.35 3.17 12.80
C MET A 11 28.71 3.42 11.44
N ILE A 12 28.78 2.43 10.54
CA ILE A 12 27.89 2.34 9.39
C ILE A 12 26.52 2.03 9.99
N ILE A 13 25.79 3.09 10.36
CA ILE A 13 24.36 2.99 10.63
C ILE A 13 23.73 2.75 9.26
N GLY A 14 23.62 1.47 8.90
CA GLY A 14 22.79 1.04 7.79
C GLY A 14 21.36 1.44 8.11
N VAL A 15 20.92 2.58 7.58
CA VAL A 15 19.51 2.95 7.57
C VAL A 15 18.80 1.88 6.74
N ALA A 16 18.14 0.95 7.43
CA ALA A 16 17.22 0.02 6.81
C ALA A 16 16.13 0.85 6.13
N VAL A 17 16.18 0.91 4.79
CA VAL A 17 15.12 1.53 4.00
C VAL A 17 13.96 0.56 3.98
N ASN A 18 13.01 0.79 4.89
CA ASN A 18 11.81 -0.02 5.08
C ASN A 18 10.89 0.09 3.86
N ALA A 19 10.14 -0.98 3.57
CA ALA A 19 9.16 -0.97 2.48
C ALA A 19 8.00 -0.02 2.84
N GLN A 20 7.79 1.01 1.99
CA GLN A 20 6.74 2.01 2.18
C GLN A 20 5.74 1.99 1.02
N HIS A 21 4.46 2.17 1.36
CA HIS A 21 3.37 2.35 0.42
C HIS A 21 2.86 3.78 0.50
N VAL A 22 2.74 4.45 -0.65
CA VAL A 22 2.13 5.78 -0.74
C VAL A 22 0.74 5.63 -1.34
N ILE A 23 -0.28 6.05 -0.60
CA ILE A 23 -1.67 6.04 -1.04
C ILE A 23 -2.06 7.47 -1.40
N SER A 24 -2.58 7.65 -2.61
CA SER A 24 -2.95 8.96 -3.17
C SER A 24 -4.35 8.92 -3.77
N LEU A 25 -5.11 10.01 -3.59
CA LEU A 25 -6.38 10.27 -4.27
C LEU A 25 -6.16 11.39 -5.29
N ASN A 26 -6.40 11.10 -6.56
CA ASN A 26 -6.22 12.01 -7.68
C ASN A 26 -4.87 12.74 -7.65
N ASN A 27 -3.77 11.97 -7.55
CA ASN A 27 -2.39 12.44 -7.42
C ASN A 27 -2.06 13.24 -6.14
N LYS A 28 -3.02 13.46 -5.24
CA LYS A 28 -2.76 14.04 -3.92
C LYS A 28 -2.49 12.94 -2.92
N LYS A 29 -1.28 12.91 -2.38
CA LYS A 29 -0.89 11.99 -1.30
C LYS A 29 -1.86 12.13 -0.12
N GLN A 30 -2.37 11.01 0.36
CA GLN A 30 -3.23 10.92 1.55
C GLN A 30 -2.47 10.26 2.70
N LEU A 31 -1.82 9.13 2.44
CA LEU A 31 -1.15 8.33 3.46
C LEU A 31 0.23 7.85 2.98
N THR A 32 1.15 7.72 3.94
CA THR A 32 2.33 6.86 3.82
C THR A 32 2.19 5.75 4.84
N ILE A 33 2.31 4.51 4.37
CA ILE A 33 2.16 3.31 5.17
C ILE A 33 3.50 2.59 5.22
N ASN A 34 3.99 2.33 6.43
CA ASN A 34 5.17 1.52 6.66
C ASN A 34 4.73 0.07 6.88
N HIS A 35 5.37 -0.86 6.16
CA HIS A 35 4.96 -2.27 6.18
C HIS A 35 5.18 -2.95 7.54
N GLU A 36 6.09 -2.43 8.36
CA GLU A 36 6.51 -2.99 9.65
C GLU A 36 5.74 -2.43 10.85
N GLU A 37 4.88 -1.42 10.62
CA GLU A 37 4.09 -0.76 11.67
C GLU A 37 2.67 -1.34 11.75
N ASP A 38 2.04 -1.19 12.93
CA ASP A 38 0.60 -1.41 13.05
C ASP A 38 -0.17 -0.27 12.34
N ASN A 39 -0.90 -0.65 11.30
CA ASN A 39 -1.67 0.27 10.48
C ASN A 39 -3.18 0.26 10.80
N SER A 40 -3.59 -0.37 11.91
CA SER A 40 -4.99 -0.47 12.34
C SER A 40 -5.69 0.89 12.51
N SER A 41 -4.93 1.93 12.86
CA SER A 41 -5.41 3.31 13.05
C SER A 41 -5.37 4.17 11.79
N LYS A 42 -4.77 3.68 10.69
CA LYS A 42 -4.63 4.45 9.44
C LYS A 42 -5.95 4.42 8.69
N GLU A 43 -6.51 5.58 8.40
CA GLU A 43 -7.78 5.73 7.70
C GLU A 43 -7.64 6.57 6.44
N LEU A 44 -8.21 6.08 5.34
CA LEU A 44 -8.41 6.81 4.10
C LEU A 44 -9.88 7.22 3.98
N VAL A 45 -10.15 8.52 4.08
CA VAL A 45 -11.50 9.07 3.89
C VAL A 45 -11.67 9.52 2.43
N ILE A 46 -12.65 8.95 1.73
CA ILE A 46 -13.03 9.35 0.37
C ILE A 46 -14.30 10.20 0.45
N LYS A 47 -14.17 11.50 0.16
CA LYS A 47 -15.28 12.46 0.28
C LYS A 47 -16.12 12.49 -1.01
N LEU A 48 -17.39 12.10 -0.97
CA LEU A 48 -18.33 12.15 -2.10
C LEU A 48 -18.47 13.57 -2.67
N LYS A 49 -18.53 14.57 -1.78
CA LYS A 49 -18.66 16.00 -2.14
C LYS A 49 -17.38 16.60 -2.71
N ALA A 50 -16.26 15.87 -2.79
CA ALA A 50 -15.00 16.40 -3.31
C ALA A 50 -15.02 16.65 -4.84
N GLY A 51 -16.07 16.26 -5.56
CA GLY A 51 -16.20 16.54 -6.99
C GLY A 51 -15.09 15.91 -7.83
N TYR A 52 -14.71 14.67 -7.52
CA TYR A 52 -13.62 14.00 -8.23
C TYR A 52 -13.88 13.95 -9.75
N PRO A 53 -12.90 14.35 -10.58
CA PRO A 53 -13.00 14.21 -12.03
C PRO A 53 -13.30 12.76 -12.46
N ALA A 54 -13.90 12.57 -13.63
CA ALA A 54 -14.23 11.24 -14.16
C ALA A 54 -13.02 10.29 -14.21
N LYS A 55 -11.83 10.84 -14.45
CA LYS A 55 -10.56 10.10 -14.53
C LYS A 55 -9.75 10.10 -13.22
N ALA A 56 -10.34 10.53 -12.11
CA ALA A 56 -9.66 10.55 -10.82
C ALA A 56 -9.35 9.13 -10.34
N LEU A 57 -8.13 8.93 -9.84
CA LEU A 57 -7.61 7.61 -9.45
C LEU A 57 -7.34 7.55 -7.95
N LEU A 58 -7.68 6.42 -7.34
CA LEU A 58 -7.01 5.95 -6.13
C LEU A 58 -5.76 5.21 -6.61
N THR A 59 -4.60 5.60 -6.09
CA THR A 59 -3.31 5.06 -6.50
C THR A 59 -2.53 4.59 -5.28
N ILE A 60 -1.95 3.40 -5.36
CA ILE A 60 -1.00 2.88 -4.38
C ILE A 60 0.32 2.65 -5.08
N LYS A 61 1.37 3.32 -4.60
CA LYS A 61 2.75 3.16 -5.08
C LYS A 61 3.57 2.39 -4.04
N ASP A 62 4.15 1.28 -4.44
CA ASP A 62 5.16 0.55 -3.68
C ASP A 62 6.55 1.12 -3.99
N MET A 63 7.27 1.56 -2.96
CA MET A 63 8.62 2.10 -3.15
C MET A 63 9.67 1.01 -3.39
N LYS A 64 9.37 -0.28 -3.12
CA LYS A 64 10.35 -1.37 -3.25
C LYS A 64 9.66 -2.70 -3.57
N GLN A 65 9.43 -2.97 -4.86
CA GLN A 65 8.98 -4.28 -5.32
C GLN A 65 10.15 -5.09 -5.90
N ALA A 66 10.40 -6.27 -5.35
CA ALA A 66 11.37 -7.21 -5.92
C ALA A 66 10.80 -7.84 -7.20
N LYS A 67 11.61 -7.95 -8.27
CA LYS A 67 11.16 -8.49 -9.58
C LYS A 67 10.57 -9.91 -9.50
N ALA A 68 11.00 -10.72 -8.54
CA ALA A 68 10.53 -12.09 -8.33
C ALA A 68 9.16 -12.18 -7.62
N TRP A 69 8.61 -11.07 -7.16
CA TRP A 69 7.36 -11.03 -6.40
C TRP A 69 6.34 -10.10 -7.05
N ILE A 70 5.13 -10.60 -7.22
CA ILE A 70 3.96 -9.84 -7.66
C ILE A 70 3.20 -9.41 -6.42
N ARG A 71 3.10 -8.10 -6.21
CA ARG A 71 2.29 -7.51 -5.15
C ARG A 71 0.92 -7.13 -5.71
N THR A 72 -0.14 -7.46 -4.96
CA THR A 72 -1.51 -7.08 -5.26
C THR A 72 -2.11 -6.27 -4.12
N TYR A 73 -3.13 -5.46 -4.43
CA TYR A 73 -3.87 -4.66 -3.46
C TYR A 73 -5.37 -4.88 -3.61
N THR A 74 -6.03 -5.27 -2.53
CA THR A 74 -7.46 -5.61 -2.52
C THR A 74 -8.21 -4.73 -1.54
N VAL A 75 -9.41 -4.32 -1.92
CA VAL A 75 -10.38 -3.68 -1.03
C VAL A 75 -11.34 -4.75 -0.53
N THR A 76 -11.51 -4.86 0.79
CA THR A 76 -12.42 -5.81 1.42
C THR A 76 -13.44 -5.11 2.32
N ASP A 77 -14.57 -5.77 2.58
CA ASP A 77 -15.51 -5.37 3.63
C ASP A 77 -15.05 -5.87 5.01
N GLU A 78 -15.87 -5.61 6.04
CA GLU A 78 -15.61 -6.05 7.43
C GLU A 78 -15.71 -7.56 7.63
N LYS A 79 -16.33 -8.28 6.69
CA LYS A 79 -16.44 -9.74 6.67
C LYS A 79 -15.34 -10.39 5.84
N ASP A 80 -14.33 -9.61 5.43
CA ASP A 80 -13.18 -10.03 4.63
C ASP A 80 -13.54 -10.45 3.19
N ASN A 81 -14.74 -10.12 2.69
CA ASN A 81 -15.10 -10.34 1.30
C ASN A 81 -14.38 -9.35 0.40
N VAL A 82 -13.79 -9.84 -0.70
CA VAL A 82 -13.12 -8.98 -1.68
C VAL A 82 -14.14 -8.23 -2.52
N ILE A 83 -14.16 -6.90 -2.38
CA ILE A 83 -15.03 -6.00 -3.16
C ILE A 83 -14.41 -5.69 -4.52
N THR A 84 -13.11 -5.44 -4.54
CA THR A 84 -12.35 -5.19 -5.77
C THR A 84 -10.85 -5.34 -5.54
N GLU A 85 -10.12 -5.59 -6.62
CA GLU A 85 -8.66 -5.47 -6.68
C GLU A 85 -8.27 -4.20 -7.43
N LEU A 86 -7.13 -3.60 -7.08
CA LEU A 86 -6.55 -2.49 -7.85
C LEU A 86 -5.80 -3.07 -9.06
N SER A 87 -5.92 -2.39 -10.20
CA SER A 87 -5.26 -2.83 -11.43
C SER A 87 -3.84 -2.30 -11.53
N LYS A 88 -2.94 -3.07 -12.15
CA LYS A 88 -1.59 -2.61 -12.44
C LYS A 88 -1.62 -1.37 -13.36
N SER A 89 -0.88 -0.34 -13.00
CA SER A 89 -0.67 0.85 -13.82
C SER A 89 0.48 0.62 -14.82
N THR A 90 0.55 1.47 -15.85
CA THR A 90 1.74 1.56 -16.71
C THR A 90 2.95 2.13 -15.96
N LYS A 91 2.71 2.86 -14.86
CA LYS A 91 3.77 3.36 -13.98
C LYS A 91 4.34 2.24 -13.12
N ALA A 92 5.67 2.21 -13.00
CA ALA A 92 6.37 1.21 -12.20
C ALA A 92 5.84 1.17 -10.75
N ASN A 93 5.69 -0.05 -10.23
CA ASN A 93 5.28 -0.35 -8.85
C ASN A 93 4.00 0.37 -8.40
N THR A 94 3.11 0.66 -9.36
CA THR A 94 1.89 1.42 -9.11
C THR A 94 0.68 0.56 -9.46
N GLN A 95 -0.26 0.46 -8.53
CA GLN A 95 -1.60 -0.05 -8.82
C GLN A 95 -2.63 1.05 -8.59
N GLN A 96 -3.72 1.01 -9.34
CA GLN A 96 -4.71 2.07 -9.35
C GLN A 96 -6.10 1.56 -9.67
N ILE A 97 -7.11 2.33 -9.26
CA ILE A 97 -8.51 2.14 -9.63
C ILE A 97 -9.16 3.51 -9.80
N LEU A 98 -10.11 3.64 -10.72
CA LEU A 98 -10.93 4.85 -10.83
C LEU A 98 -11.74 5.03 -9.55
N ILE A 99 -11.68 6.23 -8.96
CA ILE A 99 -12.43 6.56 -7.75
C ILE A 99 -13.93 6.33 -8.00
N GLN A 100 -14.45 6.71 -9.18
CA GLN A 100 -15.85 6.48 -9.51
C GLN A 100 -16.23 5.00 -9.57
N THR A 101 -15.34 4.13 -10.08
CA THR A 101 -15.58 2.68 -10.09
C THR A 101 -15.58 2.11 -8.68
N LEU A 102 -14.68 2.61 -7.82
CA LEU A 102 -14.64 2.23 -6.42
C LEU A 102 -15.91 2.68 -5.68
N LEU A 103 -16.30 3.95 -5.81
CA LEU A 103 -17.48 4.53 -5.16
C LEU A 103 -18.80 3.85 -5.57
N LYS A 104 -18.89 3.23 -6.75
CA LYS A 104 -20.06 2.42 -7.15
C LYS A 104 -20.20 1.13 -6.34
N LYS A 105 -19.13 0.67 -5.69
CA LYS A 105 -19.07 -0.57 -4.92
C LYS A 105 -19.02 -0.33 -3.40
N LEU A 106 -18.73 0.90 -2.98
CA LEU A 106 -18.64 1.27 -1.57
C LEU A 106 -19.89 2.04 -1.15
N GLU A 107 -20.41 1.73 0.01
CA GLU A 107 -21.54 2.44 0.61
C GLU A 107 -21.02 3.51 1.59
N ALA A 108 -21.69 4.67 1.61
CA ALA A 108 -21.36 5.75 2.54
C ALA A 108 -21.55 5.28 4.00
N GLY A 109 -20.63 5.68 4.87
CA GLY A 109 -20.64 5.32 6.29
C GLY A 109 -20.21 3.89 6.63
N LYS A 110 -20.07 2.99 5.64
CA LYS A 110 -19.50 1.65 5.87
C LYS A 110 -17.97 1.69 5.92
N LYS A 111 -17.40 0.77 6.69
CA LYS A 111 -15.95 0.59 6.81
C LYS A 111 -15.46 -0.50 5.87
N TYR A 112 -14.38 -0.20 5.16
CA TYR A 112 -13.68 -1.13 4.27
C TYR A 112 -12.21 -1.15 4.62
N PHE A 113 -11.45 -2.06 4.03
CA PHE A 113 -10.02 -2.21 4.29
C PHE A 113 -9.24 -2.41 3.01
N ILE A 114 -8.07 -1.79 2.92
CA ILE A 114 -7.11 -2.05 1.85
C ILE A 114 -6.03 -2.97 2.40
N TYR A 115 -5.92 -4.14 1.81
CA TYR A 115 -4.85 -5.10 2.08
C TYR A 115 -3.85 -5.15 0.93
N THR A 116 -2.62 -5.53 1.26
CA THR A 116 -1.63 -5.96 0.29
C THR A 116 -1.15 -7.37 0.55
N MET A 117 -0.80 -8.09 -0.52
CA MET A 117 -0.07 -9.35 -0.42
C MET A 117 0.97 -9.43 -1.53
N ALA A 118 2.11 -10.04 -1.25
CA ALA A 118 3.12 -10.35 -2.24
C ALA A 118 3.15 -11.87 -2.46
N LYS A 119 3.04 -12.30 -3.72
CA LYS A 119 3.17 -13.70 -4.14
C LYS A 119 4.36 -13.85 -5.08
N PRO A 120 5.05 -15.01 -5.09
CA PRO A 120 6.06 -15.31 -6.09
C PRO A 120 5.47 -15.18 -7.50
N SER A 121 6.26 -14.68 -8.44
CA SER A 121 5.86 -14.61 -9.85
C SER A 121 5.74 -16.01 -10.48
N ASP A 122 6.49 -17.00 -9.96
CA ASP A 122 6.40 -18.40 -10.39
C ASP A 122 5.16 -19.07 -9.76
N PRO A 123 4.20 -19.55 -10.57
CA PRO A 123 2.98 -20.21 -10.07
C PRO A 123 3.24 -21.47 -9.24
N LYS A 124 4.29 -22.23 -9.55
CA LYS A 124 4.62 -23.47 -8.82
C LYS A 124 5.06 -23.14 -7.40
N ILE A 125 5.89 -22.10 -7.25
CA ILE A 125 6.34 -21.61 -5.95
C ILE A 125 5.18 -20.92 -5.22
N ALA A 126 4.36 -20.15 -5.94
CA ALA A 126 3.21 -19.48 -5.33
C ALA A 126 2.19 -20.46 -4.74
N ALA A 127 2.02 -21.64 -5.35
CA ALA A 127 1.15 -22.70 -4.84
C ALA A 127 1.73 -23.44 -3.63
N SER A 128 3.06 -23.46 -3.47
CA SER A 128 3.71 -24.17 -2.37
C SER A 128 3.86 -23.33 -1.09
N ILE A 129 3.56 -22.02 -1.14
CA ILE A 129 3.73 -21.14 0.00
C ILE A 129 2.42 -20.48 0.43
N ARG A 130 2.23 -20.37 1.75
CA ARG A 130 1.17 -19.53 2.33
C ARG A 130 1.67 -18.09 2.43
N VAL A 131 0.97 -17.16 1.79
CA VAL A 131 1.26 -15.72 1.89
C VAL A 131 0.33 -15.03 2.87
N ARG A 132 0.89 -14.13 3.69
CA ARG A 132 0.13 -13.30 4.63
C ARG A 132 -0.34 -12.02 3.93
N ARG A 133 -1.57 -11.60 4.25
CA ARG A 133 -2.10 -10.27 3.89
C ARG A 133 -1.70 -9.25 4.96
N TYR A 134 -1.32 -8.06 4.51
CA TYR A 134 -0.94 -6.95 5.36
C TYR A 134 -1.96 -5.82 5.20
N LEU A 135 -2.50 -5.36 6.32
CA LEU A 135 -3.40 -4.22 6.34
C LEU A 135 -2.61 -2.95 6.02
N LEU A 136 -3.10 -2.16 5.06
CA LEU A 136 -2.54 -0.84 4.78
C LEU A 136 -3.32 0.26 5.49
N CYS A 137 -4.64 0.25 5.36
CA CYS A 137 -5.51 1.21 6.03
C CYS A 137 -6.97 0.75 5.97
N SER A 138 -7.82 1.32 6.82
CA SER A 138 -9.27 1.32 6.60
C SER A 138 -9.67 2.40 5.60
N VAL A 139 -10.82 2.23 4.97
CA VAL A 139 -11.42 3.18 4.03
C VAL A 139 -12.85 3.47 4.46
N THR A 140 -13.22 4.75 4.47
CA THR A 140 -14.60 5.20 4.70
C THR A 140 -15.01 6.18 3.61
N VAL A 141 -16.28 6.13 3.23
CA VAL A 141 -16.88 7.05 2.26
C VAL A 141 -17.81 8.01 3.01
N GLN A 142 -17.60 9.32 2.81
CA GLN A 142 -18.31 10.40 3.51
C GLN A 142 -18.85 11.47 2.56
#